data_AF-A0A7V5XBX7-F1
#
_entry.id   AF-A0A7V5XBX7-F1
#
_cell.length_a   1.000
_cell.length_b   1.000
_cell.length_c   1.000
_cell.angle_alpha   90.00
_cell.angle_beta   90.00
_cell.angle_gamma   90.00
#
_symmetry.space_group_name_H-M   'P 1'
#
loop_
_entity.id
_entity.type
_entity.pdbx_description
1 polymer ?
#
loop_
_entity_poly.entity_id
_entity_poly.type
_entity_poly.pdbx_seq_one_letter_code
_entity_poly.pdbx_strand_id
1 'polypeptide(L)'
;MPARNKVSTAALVLDGVRKSFPSGSGQVLALDGVSARVESGSVTGLIGPDGAGKTTLMRLIAGLLNLDGGRIEVLGTDVAESPLTVQSSIGYMPQRFGLYEDLSVQENLDLYADLQGVPVDQRHARYARLMEMTGLAPFTRRLAGKLSGGMKQKLGLACTLVRPPRLLLLDEPTVGVDPVSRRELWEIINAQVSQARMSVLLSTAYLDEAERCDQVILLHRGSLLGEETPVEFSRPLTGRTFELEVEGIPARRLQSMLAGVPGVLDVLVAGDQVRLVTEPGFHPDPATLLPEHPQLRIRETAPRFEDAFIARLKAHDGQQQRAPRVSVKVQSRSGDEVIRLHQLERRFGEFRAVKGISFSVRRGEIFGLLGANGAGKTTTFRMLCGLLPASAGELSVAGHDLRTAGARARASIGYMAQRFSLYANLTVLQNLQFFSSAYGLTGRRQRERVRWALDGFELR
;
A
#
# COMPACT_ATOMS: atom_id res chain seq x y z
N MET A 1 -33.12 -8.50 -19.44
CA MET A 1 -33.30 -9.53 -18.38
C MET A 1 -33.69 -8.81 -17.11
N PRO A 2 -34.84 -9.13 -16.47
CA PRO A 2 -35.33 -8.35 -15.36
C PRO A 2 -34.47 -8.57 -14.11
N ALA A 3 -34.26 -7.48 -13.37
CA ALA A 3 -33.52 -7.43 -12.12
C ALA A 3 -34.09 -8.45 -11.12
N ARG A 4 -33.26 -9.41 -10.71
CA ARG A 4 -33.57 -10.30 -9.60
C ARG A 4 -33.49 -9.47 -8.32
N ASN A 5 -34.63 -9.18 -7.72
CA ASN A 5 -34.76 -8.84 -6.30
C ASN A 5 -34.20 -10.02 -5.47
N LYS A 6 -32.90 -10.00 -5.17
CA LYS A 6 -32.32 -10.81 -4.09
C LYS A 6 -32.56 -10.03 -2.81
N VAL A 7 -33.36 -10.60 -1.90
CA VAL A 7 -33.32 -10.18 -0.49
C VAL A 7 -31.89 -10.47 0.00
N SER A 8 -31.06 -9.43 0.04
CA SER A 8 -29.65 -9.56 0.36
C SER A 8 -29.46 -9.64 1.87
N THR A 9 -29.07 -10.80 2.37
CA THR A 9 -28.70 -10.98 3.77
C THR A 9 -27.29 -10.42 3.98
N ALA A 10 -27.13 -9.45 4.90
CA ALA A 10 -25.81 -8.91 5.25
C ALA A 10 -24.92 -10.00 5.85
N ALA A 11 -23.65 -10.02 5.45
CA ALA A 11 -22.63 -10.82 6.13
C ALA A 11 -22.07 -10.12 7.36
N LEU A 12 -22.06 -8.79 7.35
CA LEU A 12 -21.61 -7.93 8.44
C LEU A 12 -22.48 -6.66 8.49
N VAL A 13 -22.87 -6.26 9.70
CA VAL A 13 -23.54 -4.99 9.99
C VAL A 13 -22.75 -4.28 11.10
N LEU A 14 -22.37 -3.04 10.83
CA LEU A 14 -21.76 -2.12 11.78
C LEU A 14 -22.77 -1.04 12.11
N ASP A 15 -23.01 -0.78 13.39
CA ASP A 15 -23.91 0.28 13.84
C ASP A 15 -23.25 1.15 14.90
N GLY A 16 -22.88 2.38 14.53
CA GLY A 16 -22.34 3.39 15.43
C GLY A 16 -21.04 2.98 16.12
N VAL A 17 -20.20 2.17 15.45
CA VAL A 17 -19.01 1.56 16.03
C VAL A 17 -17.99 2.61 16.47
N ARG A 18 -17.61 2.58 17.74
CA ARG A 18 -16.64 3.50 18.36
C ARG A 18 -15.48 2.74 18.99
N LYS A 19 -14.27 3.26 18.79
CA LYS A 19 -13.07 2.77 19.46
C LYS A 19 -12.03 3.85 19.68
N SER A 20 -11.51 3.91 20.90
CA SER A 20 -10.45 4.79 21.35
C SER A 20 -9.28 4.00 21.93
N PHE A 21 -8.09 4.60 21.90
CA PHE A 21 -6.88 4.08 22.55
C PHE A 21 -6.22 5.15 23.42
N PRO A 22 -5.62 4.78 24.55
CA PRO A 22 -4.81 5.71 25.33
C PRO A 22 -3.55 6.10 24.54
N SER A 23 -3.20 7.38 24.60
CA SER A 23 -1.99 7.97 24.02
C SER A 23 -1.30 8.85 25.08
N GLY A 24 0.01 9.08 24.94
CA GLY A 24 0.79 9.86 25.89
C GLY A 24 0.27 11.30 26.13
N SER A 25 -0.55 11.82 25.23
CA SER A 25 -1.18 13.15 25.31
C SER A 25 -2.71 13.12 25.47
N GLY A 26 -3.33 11.96 25.72
CA GLY A 26 -4.80 11.84 25.88
C GLY A 26 -5.38 10.54 25.33
N GLN A 27 -6.54 10.61 24.68
CA GLN A 27 -7.14 9.49 23.94
C GLN A 27 -7.11 9.77 22.44
N VAL A 28 -6.75 8.76 21.65
CA VAL A 28 -6.85 8.78 20.19
C VAL A 28 -8.08 7.99 19.79
N LEU A 29 -9.03 8.67 19.16
CA LEU A 29 -10.23 8.04 18.62
C LEU A 29 -9.88 7.36 17.29
N ALA A 30 -9.85 6.03 17.29
CA ALA A 30 -9.54 5.24 16.10
C ALA A 30 -10.76 5.02 15.21
N LEU A 31 -11.97 4.98 15.80
CA LEU A 31 -13.25 4.90 15.09
C LEU A 31 -14.28 5.76 15.83
N ASP A 32 -15.03 6.56 15.08
CA ASP A 32 -16.02 7.51 15.59
C ASP A 32 -17.38 7.29 14.93
N GLY A 33 -18.16 6.34 15.48
CA GLY A 33 -19.54 6.13 15.07
C GLY A 33 -19.68 5.53 13.67
N VAL A 34 -18.81 4.59 13.29
CA VAL A 34 -18.84 3.97 11.97
C VAL A 34 -20.04 3.02 11.84
N SER A 35 -20.93 3.31 10.90
CA SER A 35 -22.02 2.43 10.49
C SER A 35 -21.82 2.02 9.03
N ALA A 36 -21.87 0.74 8.73
CA ALA A 36 -21.76 0.24 7.36
C ALA A 36 -22.30 -1.19 7.23
N ARG A 37 -22.57 -1.62 6.01
CA ARG A 37 -23.03 -2.98 5.71
C ARG A 37 -22.11 -3.67 4.70
N VAL A 38 -21.93 -4.98 4.86
CA VAL A 38 -21.26 -5.83 3.88
C VAL A 38 -22.22 -6.90 3.44
N GLU A 39 -22.43 -7.00 2.13
CA GLU A 39 -23.32 -7.97 1.53
C GLU A 39 -22.71 -9.38 1.49
N SER A 40 -23.60 -10.39 1.46
CA SER A 40 -23.15 -11.78 1.41
C SER A 40 -22.71 -12.18 0.00
N GLY A 41 -21.58 -12.89 -0.10
CA GLY A 41 -21.11 -13.46 -1.36
C GLY A 41 -20.56 -12.43 -2.35
N SER A 42 -19.98 -11.34 -1.84
CA SER A 42 -19.29 -10.29 -2.60
C SER A 42 -17.94 -9.95 -1.97
N VAL A 43 -17.10 -9.24 -2.72
CA VAL A 43 -15.85 -8.63 -2.23
C VAL A 43 -16.12 -7.16 -1.90
N THR A 44 -16.01 -6.81 -0.62
CA THR A 44 -16.07 -5.43 -0.15
C THR A 44 -14.68 -4.94 0.23
N GLY A 45 -14.27 -3.80 -0.33
CA GLY A 45 -12.98 -3.16 -0.07
C GLY A 45 -13.07 -2.13 1.07
N LEU A 46 -12.33 -2.34 2.15
CA LEU A 46 -12.14 -1.34 3.21
C LEU A 46 -10.91 -0.48 2.89
N ILE A 47 -11.16 0.74 2.43
CA ILE A 47 -10.11 1.63 1.94
C ILE A 47 -9.95 2.86 2.83
N GLY A 48 -8.79 3.49 2.73
CA GLY A 48 -8.49 4.70 3.48
C GLY A 48 -7.00 4.89 3.67
N PRO A 49 -6.54 6.11 3.99
CA PRO A 49 -5.15 6.37 4.31
C PRO A 49 -4.62 5.53 5.48
N ASP A 50 -3.30 5.53 5.66
CA ASP A 50 -2.68 4.94 6.85
C ASP A 50 -3.18 5.65 8.11
N GLY A 51 -3.48 4.87 9.15
CA GLY A 51 -4.05 5.40 10.38
C GLY A 51 -5.55 5.72 10.34
N ALA A 52 -6.26 5.48 9.23
CA ALA A 52 -7.70 5.73 9.14
C ALA A 52 -8.59 4.82 10.02
N GLY A 53 -8.03 3.76 10.61
CA GLY A 53 -8.77 2.82 11.48
C GLY A 53 -9.08 1.45 10.86
N LYS A 54 -8.60 1.16 9.63
CA LYS A 54 -8.87 -0.09 8.89
C LYS A 54 -8.59 -1.37 9.70
N THR A 55 -7.34 -1.54 10.14
CA THR A 55 -6.93 -2.69 10.97
C THR A 55 -7.65 -2.75 12.31
N THR A 56 -7.94 -1.59 12.93
CA THR A 56 -8.72 -1.53 14.17
C THR A 56 -10.12 -2.08 13.96
N LEU A 57 -10.80 -1.64 12.89
CA LEU A 57 -12.13 -2.12 12.54
C LEU A 57 -12.12 -3.63 12.25
N MET A 58 -11.16 -4.13 11.49
CA MET A 58 -11.05 -5.57 11.22
C MET A 58 -10.87 -6.41 12.49
N ARG A 59 -10.07 -5.93 13.46
CA ARG A 59 -9.88 -6.62 14.73
C ARG A 59 -11.12 -6.58 15.61
N LEU A 60 -11.91 -5.51 15.57
CA LEU A 60 -13.21 -5.45 16.24
C LEU A 60 -14.19 -6.44 15.62
N ILE A 61 -14.28 -6.50 14.28
CA ILE A 61 -15.12 -7.47 13.57
C ILE A 61 -14.70 -8.91 13.91
N ALA A 62 -13.40 -9.15 14.02
CA ALA A 62 -12.87 -10.46 14.39
C ALA A 62 -13.03 -10.83 15.88
N GLY A 63 -13.60 -9.94 16.70
CA GLY A 63 -13.71 -10.14 18.15
C GLY A 63 -12.36 -10.19 18.87
N LEU A 64 -11.31 -9.59 18.29
CA LEU A 64 -9.96 -9.51 18.89
C LEU A 64 -9.76 -8.23 19.73
N LEU A 65 -10.71 -7.29 19.64
CA LEU A 65 -10.75 -6.07 20.42
C LEU A 65 -12.17 -5.84 20.93
N ASN A 66 -12.29 -5.20 22.08
CA ASN A 66 -13.58 -4.79 22.63
C ASN A 66 -13.99 -3.42 22.08
N LEU A 67 -15.28 -3.26 21.83
CA LEU A 67 -15.94 -2.01 21.45
C LEU A 67 -15.96 -1.02 22.63
N ASP A 68 -15.87 0.28 22.35
CA ASP A 68 -16.15 1.31 23.35
C ASP A 68 -17.61 1.81 23.23
N GLY A 69 -18.24 1.60 22.08
CA GLY A 69 -19.65 1.89 21.81
C GLY A 69 -20.09 1.40 20.44
N GLY A 70 -21.40 1.35 20.22
CA GLY A 70 -22.01 0.79 19.02
C GLY A 70 -22.17 -0.74 19.06
N ARG A 71 -22.52 -1.33 17.92
CA ARG A 71 -22.81 -2.76 17.75
C ARG A 71 -22.17 -3.31 16.48
N ILE A 72 -21.69 -4.55 16.56
CA ILE A 72 -21.19 -5.30 15.40
C ILE A 72 -21.91 -6.64 15.34
N GLU A 73 -22.56 -6.91 14.22
CA GLU A 73 -23.21 -8.19 13.95
C GLU A 73 -22.54 -8.89 12.75
N VAL A 74 -22.02 -10.09 12.98
CA VAL A 74 -21.37 -10.94 11.97
C VAL A 74 -22.23 -12.17 11.74
N LEU A 75 -22.70 -12.36 10.51
CA LEU A 75 -23.48 -13.53 10.09
C LEU A 75 -24.70 -13.81 10.99
N GLY A 76 -25.33 -12.76 11.51
CA GLY A 76 -26.49 -12.86 12.41
C GLY A 76 -26.14 -12.95 13.91
N THR A 77 -24.86 -12.89 14.27
CA THR A 77 -24.38 -13.02 15.66
C THR A 77 -23.71 -11.74 16.11
N ASP A 78 -24.10 -11.22 17.28
CA ASP A 78 -23.45 -10.08 17.90
C ASP A 78 -22.04 -10.46 18.41
N VAL A 79 -21.03 -9.67 18.04
CA VAL A 79 -19.64 -9.91 18.42
C VAL A 79 -19.42 -9.78 19.92
N ALA A 80 -20.13 -8.86 20.59
CA ALA A 80 -19.99 -8.65 22.03
C ALA A 80 -20.65 -9.76 22.86
N GLU A 81 -21.75 -10.34 22.36
CA GLU A 81 -22.47 -11.42 23.06
C GLU A 81 -21.82 -12.79 22.85
N SER A 82 -21.26 -13.06 21.68
CA SER A 82 -20.77 -14.40 21.31
C SER A 82 -19.50 -14.35 20.44
N PRO A 83 -18.38 -13.82 20.98
CA PRO A 83 -17.14 -13.64 20.21
C PRO A 83 -16.55 -14.95 19.69
N LEU A 84 -16.62 -16.05 20.47
CA LEU A 84 -16.11 -17.35 20.05
C LEU A 84 -16.89 -17.95 18.88
N THR A 85 -18.21 -17.76 18.86
CA THR A 85 -19.08 -18.18 17.75
C THR A 85 -18.69 -17.44 16.48
N VAL A 86 -18.52 -16.12 16.57
CA VAL A 86 -18.06 -15.28 15.45
C VAL A 86 -16.69 -15.77 14.96
N GLN A 87 -15.70 -15.90 15.85
CA GLN A 87 -14.35 -16.36 15.52
C GLN A 87 -14.34 -17.73 14.82
N SER A 88 -15.24 -18.64 15.20
CA SER A 88 -15.34 -19.96 14.57
C SER A 88 -15.96 -19.95 13.15
N SER A 89 -16.60 -18.84 12.78
CA SER A 89 -17.34 -18.66 11.52
C SER A 89 -16.61 -17.81 10.48
N ILE A 90 -15.58 -17.08 10.90
CA ILE A 90 -14.77 -16.20 10.06
C ILE A 90 -13.36 -16.76 9.83
N GLY A 91 -12.72 -16.31 8.76
CA GLY A 91 -11.28 -16.47 8.57
C GLY A 91 -10.64 -15.09 8.61
N TYR A 92 -9.61 -14.89 9.42
CA TYR A 92 -8.89 -13.61 9.51
C TYR A 92 -7.43 -13.78 9.11
N MET A 93 -6.99 -12.97 8.15
CA MET A 93 -5.60 -12.84 7.72
C MET A 93 -5.10 -11.45 8.11
N PRO A 94 -4.25 -11.33 9.15
CA PRO A 94 -3.76 -10.03 9.62
C PRO A 94 -2.65 -9.45 8.72
N GLN A 95 -2.49 -8.11 8.74
CA GLN A 95 -1.49 -7.38 7.95
C GLN A 95 -0.05 -7.84 8.24
N ARG A 96 0.31 -8.00 9.53
CA ARG A 96 1.58 -8.62 9.92
C ARG A 96 1.35 -10.11 10.11
N PHE A 97 2.01 -10.84 9.23
CA PHE A 97 1.82 -12.26 9.07
C PHE A 97 2.25 -13.09 10.28
N GLY A 98 1.41 -14.05 10.66
CA GLY A 98 1.66 -14.99 11.76
C GLY A 98 2.35 -16.30 11.37
N LEU A 99 2.88 -16.42 10.15
CA LEU A 99 3.61 -17.63 9.77
C LEU A 99 4.87 -17.78 10.62
N TYR A 100 5.13 -19.01 11.04
CA TYR A 100 6.39 -19.37 11.64
C TYR A 100 7.40 -19.55 10.51
N GLU A 101 8.31 -18.57 10.38
CA GLU A 101 9.29 -18.54 9.29
C GLU A 101 10.27 -19.74 9.33
N ASP A 102 10.44 -20.33 10.50
CA ASP A 102 11.30 -21.49 10.75
C ASP A 102 10.58 -22.83 10.53
N LEU A 103 9.27 -22.81 10.26
CA LEU A 103 8.50 -23.99 9.84
C LEU A 103 8.40 -24.04 8.32
N SER A 104 8.31 -25.24 7.77
CA SER A 104 7.99 -25.48 6.36
C SER A 104 6.56 -25.08 6.01
N VAL A 105 6.28 -24.99 4.71
CA VAL A 105 4.91 -24.79 4.19
C VAL A 105 3.95 -25.83 4.78
N GLN A 106 4.35 -27.11 4.78
CA GLN A 106 3.53 -28.20 5.32
C GLN A 106 3.31 -28.06 6.82
N GLU A 107 4.37 -27.82 7.59
CA GLU A 107 4.26 -27.67 9.06
C GLU A 107 3.41 -26.46 9.47
N ASN A 108 3.43 -25.37 8.70
CA ASN A 108 2.50 -24.26 8.93
C ASN A 108 1.04 -24.68 8.67
N LEU A 109 0.75 -25.45 7.62
CA LEU A 109 -0.61 -25.95 7.39
C LEU A 109 -1.07 -26.86 8.51
N ASP A 110 -0.20 -27.77 8.98
CA ASP A 110 -0.49 -28.67 10.08
C ASP A 110 -0.81 -27.94 11.38
N LEU A 111 0.03 -26.96 11.73
CA LEU A 111 -0.21 -26.11 12.89
C LEU A 111 -1.57 -25.39 12.81
N TYR A 112 -1.89 -24.77 11.67
CA TYR A 112 -3.15 -24.06 11.51
C TYR A 112 -4.37 -25.01 11.46
N ALA A 113 -4.21 -26.21 10.91
CA ALA A 113 -5.23 -27.25 10.95
C ALA A 113 -5.52 -27.71 12.37
N ASP A 114 -4.48 -27.88 13.20
CA ASP A 114 -4.61 -28.22 14.63
C ASP A 114 -5.34 -27.09 15.37
N LEU A 115 -4.90 -25.85 15.21
CA LEU A 115 -5.49 -24.67 15.85
C LEU A 115 -6.97 -24.47 15.48
N GLN A 116 -7.36 -24.80 14.24
CA GLN A 116 -8.74 -24.68 13.76
C GLN A 116 -9.58 -25.95 13.95
N GLY A 117 -8.99 -27.01 14.51
CA GLY A 117 -9.66 -28.28 14.79
C GLY A 117 -10.07 -29.07 13.55
N VAL A 118 -9.27 -29.03 12.48
CA VAL A 118 -9.55 -29.79 11.24
C VAL A 118 -9.27 -31.28 11.45
N PRO A 119 -10.26 -32.18 11.22
CA PRO A 119 -10.09 -33.62 11.36
C PRO A 119 -8.98 -34.18 10.47
N VAL A 120 -8.17 -35.09 11.02
CA VAL A 120 -6.95 -35.64 10.37
C VAL A 120 -7.27 -36.34 9.04
N ASP A 121 -8.39 -37.05 8.98
CA ASP A 121 -8.89 -37.74 7.78
C ASP A 121 -9.23 -36.77 6.63
N GLN A 122 -9.56 -35.52 6.94
CA GLN A 122 -9.88 -34.50 5.94
C GLN A 122 -8.66 -33.68 5.49
N ARG A 123 -7.56 -33.71 6.24
CA ARG A 123 -6.39 -32.83 6.00
C ARG A 123 -5.76 -33.07 4.64
N HIS A 124 -5.54 -34.33 4.27
CA HIS A 124 -4.84 -34.67 3.02
C HIS A 124 -5.52 -34.07 1.79
N ALA A 125 -6.83 -34.28 1.64
CA ALA A 125 -7.60 -33.74 0.52
C ALA A 125 -7.67 -32.21 0.54
N ARG A 126 -7.79 -31.60 1.73
CA ARG A 126 -7.82 -30.14 1.89
C ARG A 126 -6.49 -29.50 1.53
N TYR A 127 -5.38 -30.03 2.04
CA TYR A 127 -4.05 -29.51 1.75
C TYR A 127 -3.73 -29.60 0.27
N ALA A 128 -4.03 -30.73 -0.37
CA ALA A 128 -3.82 -30.89 -1.81
C ALA A 128 -4.51 -29.76 -2.60
N ARG A 129 -5.80 -29.52 -2.31
CA ARG A 129 -6.57 -28.44 -2.95
C ARG A 129 -5.99 -27.04 -2.68
N LEU A 130 -5.62 -26.75 -1.44
CA LEU A 130 -5.05 -25.45 -1.06
C LEU A 130 -3.68 -25.21 -1.70
N MET A 131 -2.85 -26.24 -1.78
CA MET A 131 -1.52 -26.17 -2.40
C MET A 131 -1.58 -26.04 -3.91
N GLU A 132 -2.55 -26.67 -4.55
CA GLU A 132 -2.83 -26.48 -5.97
C GLU A 132 -3.31 -25.06 -6.24
N MET A 133 -4.34 -24.60 -5.51
CA MET A 133 -4.92 -23.27 -5.63
C MET A 133 -3.89 -22.14 -5.42
N THR A 134 -2.96 -22.32 -4.49
CA THR A 134 -1.91 -21.31 -4.20
C THR A 134 -0.67 -21.46 -5.07
N GLY A 135 -0.55 -22.55 -5.84
CA GLY A 135 0.67 -22.90 -6.58
C GLY A 135 1.86 -23.23 -5.68
N LEU A 136 1.61 -23.67 -4.43
CA LEU A 136 2.65 -23.98 -3.44
C LEU A 136 2.98 -25.47 -3.34
N ALA A 137 2.28 -26.35 -4.07
CA ALA A 137 2.53 -27.80 -4.07
C ALA A 137 4.01 -28.20 -4.26
N PRO A 138 4.82 -27.56 -5.12
CA PRO A 138 6.24 -27.90 -5.27
C PRO A 138 7.12 -27.50 -4.07
N PHE A 139 6.60 -26.70 -3.14
CA PHE A 139 7.36 -26.04 -2.08
C PHE A 139 6.97 -26.50 -0.66
N THR A 140 6.21 -27.58 -0.51
CA THR A 140 5.70 -28.05 0.79
C THR A 140 6.77 -28.23 1.88
N ARG A 141 7.98 -28.68 1.51
CA ARG A 141 9.11 -28.86 2.45
C ARG A 141 9.98 -27.61 2.64
N ARG A 142 9.73 -26.53 1.90
CA ARG A 142 10.53 -25.30 1.97
C ARG A 142 10.10 -24.50 3.21
N LEU A 143 11.08 -24.00 3.96
CA LEU A 143 10.84 -23.09 5.08
C LEU A 143 10.09 -21.83 4.62
N ALA A 144 9.05 -21.45 5.37
CA ALA A 144 8.22 -20.29 5.10
C ALA A 144 9.06 -19.01 5.02
N GLY A 145 10.08 -18.87 5.86
CA GLY A 145 11.01 -17.73 5.86
C GLY A 145 11.80 -17.57 4.56
N LYS A 146 11.96 -18.65 3.79
CA LYS A 146 12.65 -18.66 2.49
C LYS A 146 11.73 -18.42 1.29
N LEU A 147 10.42 -18.26 1.50
CA LEU A 147 9.46 -17.95 0.45
C LEU A 147 9.54 -16.46 0.03
N SER A 148 9.12 -16.14 -1.20
CA SER A 148 8.95 -14.74 -1.62
C SER A 148 7.80 -14.09 -0.86
N GLY A 149 7.71 -12.75 -0.86
CA GLY A 149 6.60 -12.04 -0.21
C GLY A 149 5.23 -12.52 -0.69
N GLY A 150 5.05 -12.65 -2.01
CA GLY A 150 3.82 -13.19 -2.60
C GLY A 150 3.53 -14.64 -2.22
N MET A 151 4.55 -15.50 -2.20
CA MET A 151 4.37 -16.90 -1.75
C MET A 151 4.00 -16.99 -0.26
N LYS A 152 4.55 -16.12 0.60
CA LYS A 152 4.15 -16.04 2.01
C LYS A 152 2.69 -15.65 2.13
N GLN A 153 2.24 -14.60 1.43
CA GLN A 153 0.84 -14.17 1.46
C GLN A 153 -0.10 -15.28 0.98
N LYS A 154 0.24 -15.98 -0.12
CA LYS A 154 -0.53 -17.15 -0.58
C LYS A 154 -0.58 -18.28 0.45
N LEU A 155 0.54 -18.56 1.13
CA LEU A 155 0.57 -19.59 2.18
C LEU A 155 -0.36 -19.23 3.33
N GLY A 156 -0.31 -18.01 3.88
CA GLY A 156 -1.23 -17.70 4.98
C GLY A 156 -2.67 -17.51 4.53
N LEU A 157 -2.96 -17.12 3.28
CA LEU A 157 -4.31 -17.26 2.74
C LEU A 157 -4.75 -18.73 2.75
N ALA A 158 -3.89 -19.67 2.34
CA ALA A 158 -4.18 -21.09 2.49
C ALA A 158 -4.41 -21.48 3.95
N CYS A 159 -3.58 -21.04 4.90
CA CYS A 159 -3.75 -21.29 6.34
C CYS A 159 -5.10 -20.75 6.86
N THR A 160 -5.51 -19.55 6.43
CA THR A 160 -6.80 -18.95 6.80
C THR A 160 -7.98 -19.73 6.18
N LEU A 161 -7.77 -20.42 5.06
CA LEU A 161 -8.78 -21.22 4.37
C LEU A 161 -8.74 -22.73 4.70
N VAL A 162 -7.85 -23.17 5.61
CA VAL A 162 -7.75 -24.58 6.03
C VAL A 162 -9.11 -25.10 6.51
N ARG A 163 -9.81 -24.30 7.32
CA ARG A 163 -11.25 -24.41 7.55
C ARG A 163 -11.97 -23.36 6.71
N PRO A 164 -12.97 -23.74 5.89
CA PRO A 164 -13.67 -22.79 5.02
C PRO A 164 -14.56 -21.86 5.85
N PRO A 165 -14.29 -20.54 5.87
CA PRO A 165 -15.13 -19.59 6.59
C PRO A 165 -16.33 -19.15 5.74
N ARG A 166 -17.33 -18.55 6.38
CA ARG A 166 -18.43 -17.86 5.68
C ARG A 166 -18.09 -16.41 5.34
N LEU A 167 -17.29 -15.77 6.18
CA LEU A 167 -16.76 -14.42 5.99
C LEU A 167 -15.24 -14.44 6.13
N LEU A 168 -14.54 -13.94 5.12
CA LEU A 168 -13.09 -13.83 5.08
C LEU A 168 -12.67 -12.37 5.25
N LEU A 169 -11.84 -12.11 6.26
CA LEU A 169 -11.29 -10.80 6.58
C LEU A 169 -9.82 -10.78 6.17
N LEU A 170 -9.46 -9.93 5.22
CA LEU A 170 -8.11 -9.85 4.66
C LEU A 170 -7.52 -8.47 4.92
N ASP A 171 -6.63 -8.36 5.90
CA ASP A 171 -6.03 -7.08 6.27
C ASP A 171 -4.76 -6.82 5.44
N GLU A 172 -4.88 -5.97 4.42
CA GLU A 172 -3.79 -5.58 3.51
C GLU A 172 -3.00 -6.77 2.92
N PRO A 173 -3.69 -7.78 2.33
CA PRO A 173 -3.08 -9.07 1.98
C PRO A 173 -2.07 -8.98 0.82
N THR A 174 -2.06 -7.87 0.08
CA THR A 174 -1.21 -7.65 -1.10
C THR A 174 -0.04 -6.69 -0.83
N VAL A 175 0.11 -6.19 0.40
CA VAL A 175 1.19 -5.28 0.75
C VAL A 175 2.55 -5.99 0.66
N GLY A 176 3.48 -5.37 -0.06
CA GLY A 176 4.81 -5.92 -0.32
C GLY A 176 4.84 -7.09 -1.31
N VAL A 177 3.73 -7.37 -1.99
CA VAL A 177 3.61 -8.41 -3.02
C VAL A 177 3.90 -7.82 -4.40
N ASP A 178 4.60 -8.57 -5.25
CA ASP A 178 4.84 -8.15 -6.63
C ASP A 178 3.57 -8.22 -7.51
N PRO A 179 3.49 -7.46 -8.61
CA PRO A 179 2.26 -7.37 -9.42
C PRO A 179 1.76 -8.68 -10.02
N VAL A 180 2.64 -9.67 -10.23
CA VAL A 180 2.23 -11.00 -10.73
C VAL A 180 1.55 -11.77 -9.59
N SER A 181 2.23 -11.90 -8.46
CA SER A 181 1.68 -12.60 -7.29
C SER A 181 0.40 -11.95 -6.74
N ARG A 182 0.25 -10.62 -6.88
CA ARG A 182 -0.98 -9.90 -6.53
C ARG A 182 -2.18 -10.36 -7.37
N ARG A 183 -1.98 -10.52 -8.69
CA ARG A 183 -3.02 -11.00 -9.61
C ARG A 183 -3.45 -12.42 -9.26
N GLU A 184 -2.49 -13.31 -9.02
CA GLU A 184 -2.76 -14.68 -8.57
C GLU A 184 -3.55 -14.70 -7.25
N LEU A 185 -3.22 -13.83 -6.29
CA LEU A 185 -3.97 -13.73 -5.03
C LEU A 185 -5.43 -13.32 -5.25
N TRP A 186 -5.66 -12.35 -6.14
CA TRP A 186 -7.00 -11.92 -6.53
C TRP A 186 -7.81 -13.02 -7.24
N GLU A 187 -7.16 -13.84 -8.07
CA GLU A 187 -7.80 -15.02 -8.68
C GLU A 187 -8.28 -16.01 -7.61
N ILE A 188 -7.48 -16.24 -6.56
CA ILE A 188 -7.87 -17.10 -5.43
C ILE A 188 -9.07 -16.51 -4.68
N ILE A 189 -9.05 -15.20 -4.37
CA ILE A 189 -10.14 -14.50 -3.67
C ILE A 189 -11.43 -14.62 -4.48
N ASN A 190 -11.38 -14.31 -5.78
CA ASN A 190 -12.53 -14.39 -6.67
C ASN A 190 -13.07 -15.82 -6.79
N ALA A 191 -12.20 -16.83 -6.76
CA ALA A 191 -12.61 -18.23 -6.72
C ALA A 191 -13.36 -18.58 -5.42
N GLN A 192 -12.94 -18.04 -4.26
CA GLN A 192 -13.67 -18.25 -3.00
C GLN A 192 -15.08 -17.64 -3.04
N VAL A 193 -15.22 -16.44 -3.60
CA VAL A 193 -16.53 -15.79 -3.72
C VAL A 193 -17.42 -16.54 -4.71
N SER A 194 -16.92 -16.83 -5.92
CA SER A 194 -17.73 -17.43 -6.99
C SER A 194 -18.08 -18.89 -6.75
N GLN A 195 -17.16 -19.70 -6.23
CA GLN A 195 -17.34 -21.14 -6.07
C GLN A 195 -17.86 -21.53 -4.68
N ALA A 196 -17.38 -20.87 -3.63
CA ALA A 196 -17.75 -21.17 -2.24
C ALA A 196 -18.80 -20.21 -1.66
N ARG A 197 -19.25 -19.20 -2.43
CA ARG A 197 -20.19 -18.14 -1.99
C ARG A 197 -19.74 -17.44 -0.70
N MET A 198 -18.44 -17.33 -0.54
CA MET A 198 -17.82 -16.67 0.60
C MET A 198 -17.97 -15.15 0.49
N SER A 199 -18.22 -14.49 1.61
CA SER A 199 -18.16 -13.03 1.69
C SER A 199 -16.73 -12.61 2.02
N VAL A 200 -16.21 -11.56 1.40
CA VAL A 200 -14.84 -11.10 1.64
C VAL A 200 -14.85 -9.63 2.02
N LEU A 201 -14.24 -9.28 3.15
CA LEU A 201 -13.90 -7.90 3.50
C LEU A 201 -12.37 -7.77 3.44
N LEU A 202 -11.88 -7.00 2.48
CA LEU A 202 -10.44 -6.83 2.22
C LEU A 202 -10.05 -5.37 2.47
N SER A 203 -9.05 -5.12 3.32
CA SER A 203 -8.48 -3.78 3.45
C SER A 203 -7.36 -3.59 2.43
N THR A 204 -7.30 -2.40 1.82
CA THR A 204 -6.24 -2.07 0.88
C THR A 204 -5.97 -0.57 0.85
N ALA A 205 -4.70 -0.23 0.65
CA ALA A 205 -4.26 1.12 0.32
C ALA A 205 -4.05 1.31 -1.21
N TYR A 206 -4.22 0.23 -1.99
CA TYR A 206 -4.05 0.23 -3.44
C TYR A 206 -5.39 0.49 -4.13
N LEU A 207 -5.50 1.61 -4.83
CA LEU A 207 -6.75 2.07 -5.45
C LEU A 207 -7.18 1.17 -6.63
N ASP A 208 -6.22 0.58 -7.36
CA ASP A 208 -6.47 -0.40 -8.41
C ASP A 208 -7.07 -1.72 -7.89
N GLU A 209 -6.89 -2.01 -6.61
CA GLU A 209 -7.53 -3.15 -5.94
C GLU A 209 -8.94 -2.79 -5.45
N ALA A 210 -9.12 -1.55 -4.97
CA ALA A 210 -10.44 -1.03 -4.59
C ALA A 210 -11.41 -1.04 -5.78
N GLU A 211 -10.93 -0.69 -6.98
CA GLU A 211 -11.71 -0.73 -8.23
C GLU A 211 -12.22 -2.13 -8.61
N ARG A 212 -11.58 -3.20 -8.12
CA ARG A 212 -11.98 -4.60 -8.39
C ARG A 212 -13.03 -5.11 -7.42
N CYS A 213 -13.30 -4.38 -6.34
CA CYS A 213 -14.29 -4.76 -5.34
C CYS A 213 -15.70 -4.51 -5.87
N ASP A 214 -16.67 -5.31 -5.42
CA ASP A 214 -18.08 -5.08 -5.72
C ASP A 214 -18.60 -3.81 -5.01
N GLN A 215 -18.10 -3.56 -3.80
CA GLN A 215 -18.39 -2.37 -2.99
C GLN A 215 -17.13 -1.87 -2.29
N VAL A 216 -17.09 -0.59 -1.96
CA VAL A 216 -16.03 0.03 -1.17
C VAL A 216 -16.59 0.77 0.04
N ILE A 217 -15.86 0.70 1.15
CA ILE A 217 -16.10 1.42 2.39
C ILE A 217 -14.88 2.32 2.60
N LEU A 218 -15.06 3.64 2.51
CA LEU A 218 -14.00 4.61 2.73
C LEU A 218 -13.97 5.05 4.19
N LEU A 219 -12.87 4.73 4.89
CA LEU A 219 -12.55 5.27 6.19
C LEU A 219 -11.52 6.40 6.08
N HIS A 220 -11.73 7.45 6.87
CA HIS A 220 -10.76 8.51 7.08
C HIS A 220 -10.89 9.07 8.48
N ARG A 221 -9.77 9.17 9.21
CA ARG A 221 -9.73 9.67 10.60
C ARG A 221 -10.78 9.04 11.53
N GLY A 222 -11.05 7.74 11.35
CA GLY A 222 -12.02 7.00 12.15
C GLY A 222 -13.49 7.20 11.75
N SER A 223 -13.79 8.02 10.75
CA SER A 223 -15.15 8.24 10.24
C SER A 223 -15.37 7.58 8.88
N LEU A 224 -16.62 7.21 8.60
CA LEU A 224 -17.04 6.71 7.29
C LEU A 224 -17.30 7.89 6.34
N LEU A 225 -16.65 7.88 5.17
CA LEU A 225 -16.85 8.89 4.12
C LEU A 225 -17.65 8.37 2.91
N GLY A 226 -17.92 7.08 2.84
CA GLY A 226 -18.71 6.48 1.76
C GLY A 226 -18.80 4.97 1.86
N GLU A 227 -19.94 4.44 1.40
CA GLU A 227 -20.25 3.02 1.24
C GLU A 227 -21.05 2.87 -0.06
N GLU A 228 -20.40 2.45 -1.14
CA GLU A 228 -21.00 2.41 -2.47
C GLU A 228 -20.14 1.57 -3.44
N THR A 229 -20.64 1.31 -4.65
CA THR A 229 -19.83 0.64 -5.68
C THR A 229 -18.73 1.57 -6.21
N PRO A 230 -17.59 1.07 -6.73
CA PRO A 230 -16.53 1.92 -7.30
C PRO A 230 -17.01 2.88 -8.40
N VAL A 231 -18.02 2.45 -9.19
CA VAL A 231 -18.62 3.26 -10.25
C VAL A 231 -19.45 4.41 -9.66
N GLU A 232 -20.30 4.12 -8.68
CA GLU A 232 -21.10 5.14 -7.99
C GLU A 232 -20.20 6.13 -7.25
N PHE A 233 -19.13 5.62 -6.63
CA PHE A 233 -18.12 6.42 -5.93
C PHE A 233 -17.52 7.50 -6.83
N SER A 234 -17.28 7.16 -8.10
CA SER A 234 -16.63 8.02 -9.11
C SER A 234 -17.62 8.94 -9.85
N ARG A 235 -18.90 8.61 -9.86
CA ARG A 235 -19.95 9.31 -10.62
C ARG A 235 -20.02 10.83 -10.35
N PRO A 236 -19.86 11.35 -9.12
CA PRO A 236 -19.91 12.79 -8.84
C PRO A 236 -18.84 13.64 -9.52
N LEU A 237 -17.81 13.00 -10.11
CA LEU A 237 -16.74 13.69 -10.86
C LEU A 237 -16.95 13.71 -12.37
N THR A 238 -18.05 13.17 -12.89
CA THR A 238 -18.39 13.28 -14.31
C THR A 238 -18.45 14.75 -14.73
N GLY A 239 -17.77 15.14 -15.81
CA GLY A 239 -17.65 16.54 -16.24
C GLY A 239 -16.64 17.38 -15.47
N ARG A 240 -15.85 16.78 -14.56
CA ARG A 240 -14.89 17.49 -13.70
C ARG A 240 -13.46 16.91 -13.76
N THR A 241 -13.22 16.01 -14.71
CA THR A 241 -11.92 15.36 -14.92
C THR A 241 -11.43 15.60 -16.34
N PHE A 242 -10.19 16.07 -16.46
CA PHE A 242 -9.62 16.53 -17.73
C PHE A 242 -8.19 16.03 -17.94
N GLU A 243 -7.82 15.78 -19.18
CA GLU A 243 -6.44 15.54 -19.62
C GLU A 243 -5.88 16.80 -20.29
N LEU A 244 -4.73 17.22 -19.82
CA LEU A 244 -4.06 18.46 -20.19
C LEU A 244 -2.68 18.16 -20.76
N GLU A 245 -2.36 18.80 -21.88
CA GLU A 245 -1.04 18.76 -22.49
C GLU A 245 -0.66 20.13 -23.06
N VAL A 246 0.63 20.44 -22.99
CA VAL A 246 1.22 21.60 -23.66
C VAL A 246 2.47 21.11 -24.38
N GLU A 247 2.53 21.36 -25.69
CA GLU A 247 3.68 20.98 -26.49
C GLU A 247 4.95 21.64 -25.96
N GLY A 248 6.03 20.85 -25.81
CA GLY A 248 7.31 21.32 -25.28
C GLY A 248 7.39 21.50 -23.76
N ILE A 249 6.30 21.26 -23.00
CA ILE A 249 6.32 21.30 -21.54
C ILE A 249 6.15 19.88 -20.97
N PRO A 250 7.15 19.34 -20.25
CA PRO A 250 7.01 18.05 -19.59
C PRO A 250 5.87 18.03 -18.56
N ALA A 251 5.13 16.91 -18.49
CA ALA A 251 3.97 16.75 -17.60
C ALA A 251 4.24 17.16 -16.15
N ARG A 252 5.41 16.85 -15.60
CA ARG A 252 5.77 17.22 -14.21
C ARG A 252 5.89 18.73 -13.99
N ARG A 253 6.41 19.45 -15.00
CA ARG A 253 6.47 20.92 -14.95
C ARG A 253 5.06 21.50 -15.06
N LEU A 254 4.26 20.98 -15.98
CA LEU A 254 2.86 21.35 -16.14
C LEU A 254 2.05 21.12 -14.85
N GLN A 255 2.22 19.95 -14.22
CA GLN A 255 1.62 19.61 -12.92
C GLN A 255 1.97 20.64 -11.85
N SER A 256 3.25 21.03 -11.76
CA SER A 256 3.73 22.01 -10.77
C SER A 256 3.15 23.42 -11.00
N MET A 257 2.89 23.78 -12.26
CA MET A 257 2.32 25.08 -12.63
C MET A 257 0.80 25.13 -12.34
N LEU A 258 0.09 24.03 -12.63
CA LEU A 258 -1.35 23.90 -12.37
C LEU A 258 -1.66 23.66 -10.89
N ALA A 259 -0.72 23.09 -10.14
CA ALA A 259 -0.88 22.88 -8.72
C ALA A 259 -1.17 24.20 -8.01
N GLY A 260 -2.33 24.32 -7.37
CA GLY A 260 -2.69 25.46 -6.53
C GLY A 260 -3.49 26.56 -7.22
N VAL A 261 -3.78 26.43 -8.53
CA VAL A 261 -4.75 27.28 -9.23
C VAL A 261 -6.12 27.18 -8.54
N PRO A 262 -6.81 28.30 -8.26
CA PRO A 262 -8.17 28.27 -7.68
C PRO A 262 -9.13 27.46 -8.56
N GLY A 263 -10.01 26.66 -7.95
CA GLY A 263 -10.92 25.75 -8.67
C GLY A 263 -10.30 24.41 -9.07
N VAL A 264 -8.97 24.23 -8.91
CA VAL A 264 -8.30 22.94 -9.11
C VAL A 264 -8.20 22.18 -7.80
N LEU A 265 -8.84 21.02 -7.74
CA LEU A 265 -8.77 20.10 -6.59
C LEU A 265 -7.49 19.28 -6.61
N ASP A 266 -7.15 18.67 -7.74
CA ASP A 266 -5.97 17.80 -7.84
C ASP A 266 -5.34 17.77 -9.24
N VAL A 267 -4.04 17.45 -9.28
CA VAL A 267 -3.24 17.43 -10.50
C VAL A 267 -2.25 16.26 -10.46
N LEU A 268 -2.47 15.25 -11.30
CA LEU A 268 -1.68 14.02 -11.36
C LEU A 268 -0.96 13.90 -12.70
N VAL A 269 0.25 13.34 -12.68
CA VAL A 269 0.99 13.03 -13.90
C VAL A 269 0.49 11.71 -14.47
N ALA A 270 0.07 11.70 -15.74
CA ALA A 270 -0.43 10.52 -16.43
C ALA A 270 0.31 10.37 -17.77
N GLY A 271 1.44 9.65 -17.73
CA GLY A 271 2.34 9.56 -18.89
C GLY A 271 2.93 10.92 -19.25
N ASP A 272 2.76 11.34 -20.50
CA ASP A 272 3.22 12.64 -21.00
C ASP A 272 2.21 13.76 -20.79
N GLN A 273 1.06 13.45 -20.20
CA GLN A 273 -0.03 14.38 -19.95
C GLN A 273 -0.25 14.58 -18.45
N VAL A 274 -1.08 15.56 -18.13
CA VAL A 274 -1.51 15.85 -16.77
C VAL A 274 -3.01 15.62 -16.65
N ARG A 275 -3.41 14.85 -15.64
CA ARG A 275 -4.80 14.66 -15.28
C ARG A 275 -5.20 15.71 -14.23
N LEU A 276 -6.28 16.43 -14.49
CA LEU A 276 -6.80 17.52 -13.69
C LEU A 276 -8.17 17.14 -13.10
N VAL A 277 -8.36 17.37 -11.81
CA VAL A 277 -9.66 17.25 -11.12
C VAL A 277 -10.07 18.62 -10.61
N THR A 278 -11.30 19.04 -10.91
CA THR A 278 -11.79 20.40 -10.61
C THR A 278 -12.84 20.43 -9.51
N GLU A 279 -13.00 21.58 -8.84
CA GLU A 279 -14.10 21.86 -7.90
C GLU A 279 -15.46 21.85 -8.63
N PRO A 280 -16.59 21.63 -7.93
CA PRO A 280 -17.91 21.68 -8.55
C PRO A 280 -18.16 23.05 -9.19
N GLY A 281 -18.58 23.08 -10.45
CA GLY A 281 -18.89 24.32 -11.19
C GLY A 281 -17.68 25.03 -11.81
N PHE A 282 -16.46 24.54 -11.60
CA PHE A 282 -15.29 25.07 -12.29
C PHE A 282 -15.07 24.38 -13.64
N HIS A 283 -15.18 25.15 -14.72
CA HIS A 283 -14.86 24.71 -16.08
C HIS A 283 -13.47 25.20 -16.45
N PRO A 284 -12.50 24.30 -16.70
CA PRO A 284 -11.14 24.69 -17.01
C PRO A 284 -11.06 25.24 -18.43
N ASP A 285 -10.39 26.39 -18.58
CA ASP A 285 -10.02 26.96 -19.86
C ASP A 285 -8.55 27.43 -19.84
N PRO A 286 -7.89 27.60 -21.00
CA PRO A 286 -6.49 28.04 -21.04
C PRO A 286 -6.23 29.38 -20.35
N ALA A 287 -7.17 30.33 -20.43
CA ALA A 287 -6.99 31.65 -19.83
C ALA A 287 -7.09 31.63 -18.31
N THR A 288 -7.91 30.75 -17.72
CA THR A 288 -8.01 30.58 -16.27
C THR A 288 -6.89 29.71 -15.69
N LEU A 289 -6.47 28.67 -16.39
CA LEU A 289 -5.46 27.74 -15.90
C LEU A 289 -4.03 28.21 -16.12
N LEU A 290 -3.70 28.64 -17.35
CA LEU A 290 -2.35 29.00 -17.77
C LEU A 290 -2.40 30.12 -18.83
N PRO A 291 -2.65 31.38 -18.43
CA PRO A 291 -2.77 32.50 -19.37
C PRO A 291 -1.57 32.66 -20.31
N GLU A 292 -0.37 32.31 -19.85
CA GLU A 292 0.88 32.38 -20.62
C GLU A 292 1.03 31.26 -21.68
N HIS A 293 0.13 30.26 -21.67
CA HIS A 293 0.17 29.10 -22.56
C HIS A 293 -1.19 28.87 -23.25
N PRO A 294 -1.58 29.72 -24.22
CA PRO A 294 -2.85 29.58 -24.94
C PRO A 294 -2.94 28.31 -25.79
N GLN A 295 -1.82 27.62 -26.02
CA GLN A 295 -1.76 26.34 -26.72
C GLN A 295 -2.14 25.13 -25.82
N LEU A 296 -2.52 25.37 -24.56
CA LEU A 296 -2.98 24.33 -23.65
C LEU A 296 -4.17 23.59 -24.26
N ARG A 297 -3.99 22.29 -24.47
CA ARG A 297 -5.07 21.39 -24.88
C ARG A 297 -5.71 20.82 -23.64
N ILE A 298 -7.03 20.91 -23.58
CA ILE A 298 -7.85 20.39 -22.49
C ILE A 298 -8.86 19.43 -23.11
N ARG A 299 -8.90 18.19 -22.62
CA ARG A 299 -9.87 17.17 -23.05
C ARG A 299 -10.59 16.62 -21.85
N GLU A 300 -11.91 16.62 -21.87
CA GLU A 300 -12.68 15.91 -20.84
C GLU A 300 -12.43 14.41 -20.93
N THR A 301 -12.26 13.76 -19.78
CA THR A 301 -12.07 12.31 -19.65
C THR A 301 -13.04 11.77 -18.62
N ALA A 302 -13.42 10.49 -18.75
CA ALA A 302 -14.18 9.80 -17.71
C ALA A 302 -13.39 9.78 -16.37
N PRO A 303 -14.05 9.93 -15.20
CA PRO A 303 -13.40 9.91 -13.90
C PRO A 303 -12.91 8.50 -13.55
N ARG A 304 -11.79 8.44 -12.81
CA ARG A 304 -11.25 7.22 -12.21
C ARG A 304 -11.61 7.17 -10.73
N PHE A 305 -11.50 5.98 -10.13
CA PHE A 305 -11.72 5.83 -8.71
C PHE A 305 -10.75 6.67 -7.88
N GLU A 306 -9.48 6.74 -8.32
CA GLU A 306 -8.44 7.55 -7.69
C GLU A 306 -8.81 9.05 -7.64
N ASP A 307 -9.38 9.59 -8.71
CA ASP A 307 -9.79 11.00 -8.74
C ASP A 307 -10.83 11.28 -7.65
N ALA A 308 -11.82 10.39 -7.53
CA ALA A 308 -12.90 10.52 -6.57
C ALA A 308 -12.41 10.32 -5.13
N PHE A 309 -11.47 9.41 -4.93
CA PHE A 309 -10.87 9.13 -3.63
C PHE A 309 -10.15 10.38 -3.11
N ILE A 310 -9.29 10.98 -3.92
CA ILE A 310 -8.57 12.20 -3.54
C ILE A 310 -9.53 13.38 -3.36
N ALA A 311 -10.53 13.53 -4.23
CA ALA A 311 -11.51 14.59 -4.11
C ALA A 311 -12.31 14.52 -2.79
N ARG A 312 -12.74 13.32 -2.35
CA ARG A 312 -13.45 13.14 -1.08
C ARG A 312 -12.56 13.39 0.13
N LEU A 313 -11.31 12.92 0.12
CA LEU A 313 -10.36 13.19 1.20
C LEU A 313 -10.11 14.70 1.36
N LYS A 314 -9.85 15.41 0.25
CA LYS A 314 -9.62 16.86 0.27
C LYS A 314 -10.86 17.66 0.70
N ALA A 315 -12.05 17.23 0.31
CA ALA A 315 -13.30 17.85 0.75
C ALA A 315 -13.50 17.70 2.27
N HIS A 316 -13.13 16.54 2.83
CA HIS A 316 -13.28 16.25 4.26
C HIS A 316 -12.22 16.93 5.13
N ASP A 317 -10.96 17.00 4.68
CA ASP A 317 -9.88 17.67 5.43
C ASP A 317 -9.95 19.21 5.34
N GLY A 318 -10.82 19.74 4.47
CA GLY A 318 -10.87 21.16 4.14
C GLY A 318 -9.63 21.63 3.38
N GLN A 319 -9.67 22.85 2.81
CA GLN A 319 -8.56 23.44 2.05
C GLN A 319 -7.25 23.66 2.87
N GLN A 320 -7.20 23.27 4.15
CA GLN A 320 -6.08 23.54 5.07
C GLN A 320 -4.91 22.56 4.96
N GLN A 321 -5.05 21.41 4.28
CA GLN A 321 -3.95 20.47 4.04
C GLN A 321 -3.62 20.39 2.54
N ARG A 322 -3.19 21.52 1.95
CA ARG A 322 -2.34 21.46 0.77
C ARG A 322 -1.01 20.85 1.23
N ALA A 323 -0.75 19.60 0.86
CA ALA A 323 0.50 18.91 1.15
C ALA A 323 1.69 19.88 0.97
N PRO A 324 2.60 19.99 1.94
CA PRO A 324 3.67 20.97 1.90
C PRO A 324 4.45 20.79 0.61
N ARG A 325 4.55 21.87 -0.16
CA ARG A 325 5.41 21.94 -1.34
C ARG A 325 6.85 21.81 -0.85
N VAL A 326 7.37 20.59 -0.79
CA VAL A 326 8.81 20.37 -0.75
C VAL A 326 9.33 20.73 -2.14
N SER A 327 9.49 22.03 -2.36
CA SER A 327 10.12 22.59 -3.55
C SER A 327 11.61 22.30 -3.46
N VAL A 328 12.00 21.07 -3.81
CA VAL A 328 13.39 20.78 -4.10
C VAL A 328 13.72 21.55 -5.37
N LYS A 329 14.42 22.68 -5.25
CA LYS A 329 15.05 23.35 -6.39
C LYS A 329 16.10 22.40 -6.95
N VAL A 330 15.71 21.52 -7.86
CA VAL A 330 16.65 20.72 -8.63
C VAL A 330 17.26 21.66 -9.66
N GLN A 331 18.42 22.22 -9.36
CA GLN A 331 19.25 22.85 -10.38
C GLN A 331 19.74 21.74 -11.30
N SER A 332 19.11 21.59 -12.47
CA SER A 332 19.55 20.68 -13.51
C SER A 332 20.85 21.22 -14.11
N ARG A 333 22.00 20.83 -13.56
CA ARG A 333 23.23 20.79 -14.36
C ARG A 333 23.21 19.49 -15.15
N SER A 334 23.21 19.63 -16.47
CA SER A 334 23.06 18.59 -17.47
C SER A 334 24.29 17.68 -17.56
N GLY A 335 24.05 16.37 -17.74
CA GLY A 335 24.97 15.47 -18.44
C GLY A 335 25.69 14.42 -17.58
N ASP A 336 26.01 14.73 -16.33
CA ASP A 336 26.86 13.83 -15.54
C ASP A 336 26.10 12.57 -15.11
N GLU A 337 26.66 11.41 -15.49
CA GLU A 337 26.26 10.12 -14.95
C GLU A 337 26.67 10.03 -13.48
N VAL A 338 25.68 9.99 -12.59
CA VAL A 338 25.91 9.90 -11.14
C VAL A 338 26.05 8.46 -10.72
N ILE A 339 25.38 7.52 -11.40
CA ILE A 339 25.54 6.09 -11.16
C ILE A 339 25.94 5.46 -12.48
N ARG A 340 26.99 4.64 -12.47
CA ARG A 340 27.40 3.82 -13.63
C ARG A 340 27.68 2.39 -13.17
N LEU A 341 27.09 1.46 -13.90
CA LEU A 341 27.22 0.02 -13.71
C LEU A 341 27.65 -0.59 -15.05
N HIS A 342 28.69 -1.41 -15.04
CA HIS A 342 29.12 -2.14 -16.21
C HIS A 342 29.38 -3.60 -15.84
N GLN A 343 28.60 -4.50 -16.46
CA GLN A 343 28.65 -5.95 -16.25
C GLN A 343 28.66 -6.32 -14.76
N LEU A 344 27.85 -5.62 -13.94
CA LEU A 344 27.84 -5.84 -12.50
C LEU A 344 27.30 -7.24 -12.18
N GLU A 345 28.07 -7.99 -11.40
CA GLU A 345 27.71 -9.34 -10.97
C GLU A 345 27.77 -9.48 -9.45
N ARG A 346 26.85 -10.32 -8.92
CA ARG A 346 26.91 -10.77 -7.54
C ARG A 346 26.56 -12.24 -7.42
N ARG A 347 27.47 -13.00 -6.81
CA ARG A 347 27.31 -14.42 -6.50
C ARG A 347 27.36 -14.68 -4.99
N PHE A 348 26.52 -15.59 -4.52
CA PHE A 348 26.52 -16.12 -3.15
C PHE A 348 26.64 -17.65 -3.23
N GLY A 349 27.85 -18.19 -3.04
CA GLY A 349 28.13 -19.61 -3.31
C GLY A 349 27.89 -19.93 -4.79
N GLU A 350 26.96 -20.84 -5.08
CA GLU A 350 26.55 -21.17 -6.45
C GLU A 350 25.42 -20.26 -6.99
N PHE A 351 24.73 -19.54 -6.11
CA PHE A 351 23.60 -18.71 -6.50
C PHE A 351 24.05 -17.36 -7.08
N ARG A 352 23.76 -17.10 -8.37
CA ARG A 352 23.99 -15.81 -9.03
C ARG A 352 22.80 -14.87 -8.83
N ALA A 353 22.93 -13.94 -7.88
CA ALA A 353 21.88 -12.97 -7.52
C ALA A 353 21.78 -11.81 -8.52
N VAL A 354 22.89 -11.41 -9.14
CA VAL A 354 22.93 -10.39 -10.21
C VAL A 354 23.84 -10.91 -11.32
N LYS A 355 23.37 -10.84 -12.57
CA LYS A 355 23.96 -11.53 -13.73
C LYS A 355 24.35 -10.55 -14.85
N GLY A 356 25.37 -9.72 -14.61
CA GLY A 356 25.98 -8.88 -15.66
C GLY A 356 25.14 -7.67 -16.06
N ILE A 357 24.61 -6.93 -15.10
CA ILE A 357 23.77 -5.76 -15.39
C ILE A 357 24.62 -4.53 -15.75
N SER A 358 24.22 -3.80 -16.78
CA SER A 358 24.88 -2.55 -17.21
C SER A 358 23.85 -1.45 -17.43
N PHE A 359 23.98 -0.33 -16.71
CA PHE A 359 23.17 0.86 -16.91
C PHE A 359 23.81 2.10 -16.25
N SER A 360 23.34 3.28 -16.65
CA SER A 360 23.76 4.57 -16.11
C SER A 360 22.55 5.39 -15.65
N VAL A 361 22.68 6.15 -14.57
CA VAL A 361 21.65 7.09 -14.10
C VAL A 361 22.21 8.50 -14.10
N ARG A 362 21.47 9.43 -14.71
CA ARG A 362 21.89 10.83 -14.83
C ARG A 362 21.50 11.66 -13.61
N ARG A 363 22.24 12.73 -13.34
CA ARG A 363 21.90 13.68 -12.28
C ARG A 363 20.50 14.28 -12.52
N GLY A 364 19.64 14.20 -11.50
CA GLY A 364 18.29 14.76 -11.53
C GLY A 364 17.22 13.85 -12.14
N GLU A 365 17.59 12.66 -12.61
CA GLU A 365 16.67 11.65 -13.12
C GLU A 365 16.02 10.85 -11.97
N ILE A 366 14.74 10.48 -12.13
CA ILE A 366 14.11 9.45 -11.31
C ILE A 366 14.24 8.13 -12.07
N PHE A 367 15.14 7.27 -11.61
CA PHE A 367 15.37 5.95 -12.22
C PHE A 367 14.65 4.85 -11.43
N GLY A 368 13.74 4.13 -12.10
CA GLY A 368 13.00 3.01 -11.52
C GLY A 368 13.65 1.66 -11.85
N LEU A 369 14.18 0.95 -10.84
CA LEU A 369 14.64 -0.43 -10.99
C LEU A 369 13.51 -1.42 -10.67
N LEU A 370 12.88 -1.96 -11.70
CA LEU A 370 11.73 -2.87 -11.60
C LEU A 370 12.13 -4.34 -11.74
N GLY A 371 11.34 -5.24 -11.15
CA GLY A 371 11.54 -6.69 -11.25
C GLY A 371 10.76 -7.44 -10.17
N ALA A 372 10.54 -8.75 -10.35
CA ALA A 372 9.88 -9.59 -9.36
C ALA A 372 10.68 -9.71 -8.06
N ASN A 373 10.05 -10.23 -7.00
CA ASN A 373 10.77 -10.58 -5.78
C ASN A 373 11.86 -11.62 -6.07
N GLY A 374 13.05 -11.41 -5.53
CA GLY A 374 14.22 -12.27 -5.82
C GLY A 374 15.00 -11.93 -7.10
N ALA A 375 14.56 -10.97 -7.92
CA ALA A 375 15.24 -10.56 -9.15
C ALA A 375 16.59 -9.82 -8.95
N GLY A 376 17.08 -9.70 -7.71
CA GLY A 376 18.36 -9.04 -7.42
C GLY A 376 18.30 -7.52 -7.18
N LYS A 377 17.09 -6.92 -7.09
CA LYS A 377 16.93 -5.46 -6.82
C LYS A 377 17.63 -5.01 -5.54
N THR A 378 17.26 -5.59 -4.39
CA THR A 378 17.86 -5.26 -3.09
C THR A 378 19.36 -5.54 -3.06
N THR A 379 19.80 -6.61 -3.73
CA THR A 379 21.22 -6.94 -3.87
C THR A 379 21.96 -5.86 -4.66
N THR A 380 21.36 -5.37 -5.75
CA THR A 380 21.90 -4.26 -6.56
C THR A 380 21.95 -2.97 -5.76
N PHE A 381 20.90 -2.62 -5.02
CA PHE A 381 20.89 -1.45 -4.12
C PHE A 381 21.97 -1.55 -3.04
N ARG A 382 22.13 -2.71 -2.38
CA ARG A 382 23.20 -2.90 -1.38
C ARG A 382 24.59 -2.75 -1.99
N MET A 383 24.78 -3.20 -3.24
CA MET A 383 26.03 -2.93 -3.95
C MET A 383 26.20 -1.45 -4.24
N LEU A 384 25.19 -0.76 -4.76
CA LEU A 384 25.19 0.69 -5.02
C LEU A 384 25.46 1.52 -3.77
N CYS A 385 25.02 1.07 -2.60
CA CYS A 385 25.29 1.73 -1.32
C CYS A 385 26.63 1.31 -0.69
N GLY A 386 27.45 0.50 -1.37
CA GLY A 386 28.71 -0.01 -0.84
C GLY A 386 28.57 -0.86 0.43
N LEU A 387 27.39 -1.45 0.66
CA LEU A 387 27.06 -2.33 1.78
C LEU A 387 27.33 -3.81 1.45
N LEU A 388 27.48 -4.12 0.17
CA LEU A 388 27.77 -5.45 -0.33
C LEU A 388 28.78 -5.34 -1.48
N PRO A 389 29.92 -6.04 -1.46
CA PRO A 389 30.87 -5.98 -2.57
C PRO A 389 30.34 -6.71 -3.80
N ALA A 390 30.66 -6.19 -4.99
CA ALA A 390 30.44 -6.89 -6.25
C ALA A 390 31.35 -8.12 -6.36
N SER A 391 30.87 -9.17 -7.03
CA SER A 391 31.69 -10.34 -7.38
C SER A 391 32.52 -10.10 -8.63
N ALA A 392 31.97 -9.38 -9.62
CA ALA A 392 32.64 -8.92 -10.83
C ALA A 392 31.95 -7.66 -11.37
N GLY A 393 32.55 -7.05 -12.40
CA GLY A 393 32.08 -5.82 -13.01
C GLY A 393 32.53 -4.55 -12.29
N GLU A 394 32.12 -3.42 -12.84
CA GLU A 394 32.48 -2.08 -12.40
C GLU A 394 31.26 -1.34 -11.87
N LEU A 395 31.48 -0.55 -10.81
CA LEU A 395 30.43 0.20 -10.15
C LEU A 395 30.97 1.51 -9.58
N SER A 396 30.44 2.63 -10.08
CA SER A 396 30.78 3.97 -9.58
C SER A 396 29.54 4.78 -9.21
N VAL A 397 29.63 5.53 -8.11
CA VAL A 397 28.59 6.44 -7.63
C VAL A 397 29.18 7.81 -7.32
N ALA A 398 28.55 8.87 -7.83
CA ALA A 398 28.97 10.26 -7.73
C ALA A 398 30.45 10.48 -8.16
N GLY A 399 30.88 9.77 -9.21
CA GLY A 399 32.27 9.82 -9.70
C GLY A 399 33.28 9.02 -8.86
N HIS A 400 32.82 8.26 -7.86
CA HIS A 400 33.68 7.41 -7.03
C HIS A 400 33.43 5.92 -7.32
N ASP A 401 34.48 5.19 -7.68
CA ASP A 401 34.44 3.72 -7.75
C ASP A 401 34.24 3.13 -6.34
N LEU A 402 33.23 2.27 -6.19
CA LEU A 402 32.90 1.66 -4.90
C LEU A 402 33.91 0.61 -4.43
N ARG A 403 34.75 0.07 -5.32
CA ARG A 403 35.84 -0.85 -4.95
C ARG A 403 36.97 -0.14 -4.23
N THR A 404 37.24 1.13 -4.58
CA THR A 404 38.39 1.89 -4.09
C THR A 404 38.00 3.00 -3.11
N ALA A 405 36.83 3.60 -3.28
CA ALA A 405 36.39 4.80 -2.55
C ALA A 405 35.01 4.62 -1.89
N GLY A 406 34.74 3.44 -1.33
CA GLY A 406 33.43 3.08 -0.76
C GLY A 406 32.89 4.04 0.31
N ALA A 407 33.75 4.60 1.18
CA ALA A 407 33.30 5.54 2.23
C ALA A 407 32.86 6.89 1.68
N ARG A 408 33.58 7.45 0.69
CA ARG A 408 33.25 8.74 0.07
C ARG A 408 31.98 8.66 -0.77
N ALA A 409 31.85 7.56 -1.52
CA ALA A 409 30.63 7.27 -2.25
C ALA A 409 29.42 7.14 -1.32
N ARG A 410 29.55 6.42 -0.19
CA ARG A 410 28.47 6.29 0.82
C ARG A 410 28.03 7.64 1.39
N ALA A 411 28.96 8.55 1.66
CA ALA A 411 28.64 9.88 2.17
C ALA A 411 27.80 10.73 1.19
N SER A 412 27.81 10.37 -0.10
CA SER A 412 27.06 11.05 -1.15
C SER A 412 25.71 10.38 -1.46
N ILE A 413 25.35 9.29 -0.76
CA ILE A 413 24.12 8.53 -0.99
C ILE A 413 23.20 8.65 0.22
N GLY A 414 21.97 9.15 -0.01
CA GLY A 414 20.86 8.92 0.91
C GLY A 414 20.25 7.55 0.64
N TYR A 415 20.32 6.63 1.59
CA TYR A 415 19.76 5.28 1.45
C TYR A 415 18.63 5.05 2.45
N MET A 416 17.45 4.70 1.94
CA MET A 416 16.32 4.21 2.73
C MET A 416 16.25 2.69 2.60
N ALA A 417 16.52 1.98 3.68
CA ALA A 417 16.48 0.52 3.70
C ALA A 417 15.03 0.00 3.74
N GLN A 418 14.82 -1.20 3.19
CA GLN A 418 13.50 -1.87 3.17
C GLN A 418 12.94 -2.19 4.56
N ARG A 419 13.80 -2.42 5.56
CA ARG A 419 13.39 -2.48 6.98
C ARG A 419 13.86 -1.18 7.63
N PHE A 420 12.92 -0.45 8.22
CA PHE A 420 13.19 0.83 8.86
C PHE A 420 14.18 0.65 10.01
N SER A 421 15.29 1.39 9.98
CA SER A 421 16.31 1.41 11.04
C SER A 421 16.02 2.48 12.11
N LEU A 422 14.74 2.81 12.34
CA LEU A 422 14.37 3.76 13.39
C LEU A 422 14.46 3.08 14.75
N TYR A 423 14.90 3.82 15.75
CA TYR A 423 14.89 3.32 17.13
C TYR A 423 13.49 3.53 17.69
N ALA A 424 12.75 2.44 17.85
CA ALA A 424 11.35 2.45 18.31
C ALA A 424 11.18 2.99 19.74
N ASN A 425 12.27 2.97 20.51
CA ASN A 425 12.40 3.47 21.87
C ASN A 425 12.84 4.94 21.94
N LEU A 426 13.01 5.61 20.80
CA LEU A 426 13.28 7.05 20.72
C LEU A 426 12.07 7.78 20.15
N THR A 427 11.82 9.00 20.63
CA THR A 427 10.82 9.91 20.04
C THR A 427 11.22 10.28 18.60
N VAL A 428 10.27 10.84 17.84
CA VAL A 428 10.54 11.32 16.48
C VAL A 428 11.68 12.33 16.46
N LEU A 429 11.66 13.30 17.38
CA LEU A 429 12.73 14.29 17.52
C LEU A 429 14.07 13.64 17.85
N GLN A 430 14.09 12.68 18.77
CA GLN A 430 15.31 11.96 19.16
C GLN A 430 15.89 11.14 18.01
N ASN A 431 15.04 10.50 17.20
CA ASN A 431 15.47 9.81 15.98
C ASN A 431 16.12 10.80 15.00
N LEU A 432 15.47 11.94 14.71
CA LEU A 432 16.02 12.96 13.81
C LEU A 432 17.35 13.54 14.32
N GLN A 433 17.47 13.77 15.63
CA GLN A 433 18.71 14.22 16.27
C GLN A 433 19.81 13.16 16.16
N PHE A 434 19.51 11.89 16.40
CA PHE A 434 20.47 10.78 16.27
C PHE A 434 21.02 10.71 14.83
N PHE A 435 20.15 10.64 13.83
CA PHE A 435 20.59 10.52 12.43
C PHE A 435 21.35 11.76 11.97
N SER A 436 20.87 12.97 12.29
CA SER A 436 21.59 14.19 11.91
C SER A 436 23.00 14.25 12.50
N SER A 437 23.19 13.84 13.76
CA SER A 437 24.52 13.70 14.36
C SER A 437 25.38 12.64 13.65
N ALA A 438 24.81 11.48 13.30
CA ALA A 438 25.52 10.41 12.58
C ALA A 438 26.00 10.84 11.18
N TYR A 439 25.26 11.74 10.53
CA TYR A 439 25.67 12.39 9.26
C TYR A 439 26.62 13.58 9.45
N GLY A 440 27.10 13.83 10.69
CA GLY A 440 28.04 14.91 10.99
C GLY A 440 27.43 16.31 11.02
N LEU A 441 26.10 16.44 11.08
CA LEU A 441 25.46 17.74 11.27
C LEU A 441 25.53 18.15 12.74
N THR A 442 26.04 19.34 13.01
CA THR A 442 26.18 19.88 14.37
C THR A 442 25.64 21.30 14.47
N GLY A 443 25.34 21.72 15.72
CA GLY A 443 25.02 23.11 16.06
C GLY A 443 23.83 23.69 15.29
N ARG A 444 24.02 24.88 14.70
CA ARG A 444 22.95 25.60 13.98
C ARG A 444 22.42 24.83 12.77
N ARG A 445 23.31 24.20 11.99
CA ARG A 445 22.94 23.43 10.80
C ARG A 445 22.08 22.22 11.14
N GLN A 446 22.40 21.54 12.25
CA GLN A 446 21.59 20.43 12.74
C GLN A 446 20.18 20.89 13.10
N ARG A 447 20.04 21.97 13.88
CA ARG A 447 18.74 22.51 14.29
C ARG A 447 17.89 22.95 13.10
N GLU A 448 18.49 23.65 12.14
CA GLU A 448 17.79 24.08 10.91
C GLU A 448 17.33 22.87 10.09
N ARG A 449 18.17 21.83 9.95
CA ARG A 449 17.82 20.64 9.18
C ARG A 449 16.75 19.78 9.86
N VAL A 450 16.82 19.62 11.18
CA VAL A 450 15.81 18.92 11.98
C VAL A 450 14.48 19.67 11.92
N ARG A 451 14.49 21.00 12.07
CA ARG A 451 13.26 21.81 11.94
C ARG A 451 12.66 21.69 10.55
N TRP A 452 13.47 21.78 9.51
CA TRP A 452 13.01 21.56 8.14
C TRP A 452 12.35 20.18 7.97
N ALA A 453 12.88 19.13 8.60
CA ALA A 453 12.29 17.80 8.54
C ALA A 453 10.98 17.71 9.32
N LEU A 454 10.91 18.28 10.53
CA LEU A 454 9.68 18.32 11.31
C LEU A 454 8.56 19.07 10.59
N ASP A 455 8.89 20.21 10.00
CA ASP A 455 7.92 21.08 9.33
C ASP A 455 7.52 20.52 7.97
N GLY A 456 8.49 20.05 7.20
CA GLY A 456 8.28 19.54 5.84
C GLY A 456 7.58 18.18 5.78
N PHE A 457 7.64 17.40 6.85
CA PHE A 457 6.98 16.08 6.94
C PHE A 457 5.84 16.04 7.97
N GLU A 458 5.44 17.20 8.52
CA GLU A 458 4.33 17.31 9.50
C GLU A 458 4.48 16.40 10.72
N LEU A 459 5.71 16.29 11.24
CA LEU A 459 6.07 15.38 12.34
C LEU A 459 6.08 16.07 13.73
N ARG A 460 5.35 17.19 13.87
CA ARG A 460 5.35 18.00 15.09
C ARG A 460 4.37 17.52 16.14
#